data_AF-A0A0A8GXV1-F1
#
_entry.id   AF-A0A0A8GXV1-F1
#
_cell.length_a   1.000
_cell.length_b   1.000
_cell.length_c   1.000
_cell.angle_alpha   90.00
_cell.angle_beta   90.00
_cell.angle_gamma   90.00
#
_symmetry.space_group_name_H-M   'P 1'
#
loop_
_entity.id
_entity.type
_entity.pdbx_description
1 polymer ?
#
loop_
_entity_poly.entity_id
_entity_poly.type
_entity_poly.pdbx_seq_one_letter_code
_entity_poly.pdbx_strand_id
1 'polypeptide(L)'
;MIKRVLIFILALFFSACAVNSNNNQKIAKVNEAIKIQEQCYNLSDSKAYEAKIKGLVYISDVGLKYCSNKRTIDKSISLKKVYIHRIYDLNENLKYSLSGTKKYYINENFNYYFYVFLKEELQNRGIIVVENISDSPYVLKVDLSFNDFYSKFDSNSLFSIIASQLTLKDINTNKTINIKTRQEVKGFYKINDLPFFTQLLIKQVANKSADIISSL
;
A
#
# COMPACT_ATOMS: atom_id res chain seq x y z
N MET A 1 13.55 -45.35 -41.16
CA MET A 1 13.52 -43.87 -41.08
C MET A 1 12.09 -43.39 -40.82
N ILE A 2 11.58 -43.51 -39.60
CA ILE A 2 10.34 -42.87 -39.11
C ILE A 2 10.57 -42.68 -37.61
N LYS A 3 10.75 -41.43 -37.17
CA LYS A 3 10.66 -40.97 -35.76
C LYS A 3 11.14 -39.52 -35.68
N ARG A 4 10.38 -38.52 -36.17
CA ARG A 4 10.54 -37.08 -35.82
C ARG A 4 9.32 -36.22 -36.21
N VAL A 5 8.10 -36.59 -35.84
CA VAL A 5 6.91 -35.75 -36.16
C VAL A 5 5.97 -35.54 -34.97
N LEU A 6 6.48 -35.44 -33.75
CA LEU A 6 5.58 -35.31 -32.59
C LEU A 6 6.09 -34.39 -31.49
N ILE A 7 6.52 -33.17 -31.85
CA ILE A 7 6.64 -32.05 -30.90
C ILE A 7 6.40 -30.75 -31.67
N PHE A 8 5.15 -30.42 -32.00
CA PHE A 8 4.82 -29.07 -32.51
C PHE A 8 3.41 -28.56 -32.17
N ILE A 9 2.74 -29.15 -31.16
CA ILE A 9 1.42 -28.66 -30.72
C ILE A 9 1.37 -28.68 -29.20
N LEU A 10 2.13 -27.79 -28.54
CA LEU A 10 1.89 -27.44 -27.13
C LEU A 10 2.58 -26.12 -26.73
N ALA A 11 2.49 -25.08 -27.55
CA ALA A 11 3.05 -23.75 -27.21
C ALA A 11 2.12 -22.58 -27.54
N LEU A 12 0.83 -22.83 -27.78
CA LEU A 12 -0.12 -21.78 -28.19
C LEU A 12 -1.31 -21.57 -27.24
N PHE A 13 -1.21 -22.04 -26.00
CA PHE A 13 -2.25 -21.80 -25.00
C PHE A 13 -1.64 -21.50 -23.66
N PHE A 14 -1.13 -20.27 -23.45
CA PHE A 14 -1.11 -19.58 -22.14
C PHE A 14 -0.69 -18.11 -22.33
N SER A 15 -1.30 -17.38 -23.27
CA SER A 15 -1.39 -15.92 -23.19
C SER A 15 -2.53 -15.54 -22.25
N ALA A 16 -2.45 -15.99 -21.00
CA ALA A 16 -3.22 -15.42 -19.91
C ALA A 16 -2.56 -14.09 -19.55
N CYS A 17 -3.36 -13.02 -19.44
CA CYS A 17 -2.94 -11.65 -19.15
C CYS A 17 -1.78 -11.61 -18.14
N ALA A 18 -0.57 -11.35 -18.63
CA ALA A 18 0.59 -11.20 -17.78
C ALA A 18 0.39 -9.92 -16.95
N VAL A 19 -0.07 -10.10 -15.71
CA VAL A 19 0.04 -9.07 -14.67
C VAL A 19 1.50 -8.65 -14.64
N ASN A 20 1.77 -7.41 -15.01
CA ASN A 20 3.09 -6.88 -15.33
C ASN A 20 4.13 -7.30 -14.26
N SER A 21 5.05 -8.20 -14.61
CA SER A 21 6.05 -8.79 -13.69
C SER A 21 6.84 -7.73 -12.91
N ASN A 22 7.01 -6.54 -13.50
CA ASN A 22 7.68 -5.40 -12.87
C ASN A 22 6.94 -4.88 -11.63
N ASN A 23 5.59 -4.82 -11.67
CA ASN A 23 4.79 -4.33 -10.55
C ASN A 23 4.81 -5.30 -9.37
N ASN A 24 4.72 -6.60 -9.63
CA ASN A 24 4.85 -7.64 -8.59
C ASN A 24 6.23 -7.57 -7.91
N GLN A 25 7.29 -7.36 -8.69
CA GLN A 25 8.64 -7.18 -8.13
C GLN A 25 8.77 -5.91 -7.29
N LYS A 26 8.15 -4.80 -7.71
CA LYS A 26 8.09 -3.55 -6.92
C LYS A 26 7.36 -3.76 -5.58
N ILE A 27 6.19 -4.40 -5.60
CA ILE A 27 5.40 -4.75 -4.40
C ILE A 27 6.24 -5.60 -3.44
N ALA A 28 6.89 -6.65 -3.95
CA ALA A 28 7.73 -7.53 -3.15
C ALA A 28 8.86 -6.77 -2.44
N LYS A 29 9.58 -5.90 -3.17
CA LYS A 29 10.66 -5.06 -2.60
C LYS A 29 10.16 -4.16 -1.47
N VAL A 30 9.00 -3.53 -1.63
CA VAL A 30 8.38 -2.68 -0.61
C VAL A 30 7.98 -3.51 0.62
N ASN A 31 7.42 -4.70 0.41
CA ASN A 31 7.01 -5.61 1.47
C ASN A 31 8.20 -6.16 2.27
N GLU A 32 9.27 -6.56 1.60
CA GLU A 32 10.51 -7.02 2.23
C GLU A 32 11.13 -5.93 3.10
N ALA A 33 11.20 -4.69 2.62
CA ALA A 33 11.79 -3.57 3.36
C ALA A 33 11.10 -3.30 4.72
N ILE A 34 9.80 -3.61 4.85
CA ILE A 34 9.07 -3.45 6.11
C ILE A 34 9.20 -4.69 7.01
N LYS A 35 9.31 -5.90 6.44
CA LYS A 35 9.43 -7.15 7.20
C LYS A 35 10.75 -7.30 7.97
N ILE A 36 11.84 -6.67 7.50
CA ILE A 36 13.21 -6.84 8.04
C ILE A 36 13.43 -6.13 9.41
N GLN A 37 12.38 -5.62 10.06
CA GLN A 37 12.53 -4.83 11.29
C GLN A 37 12.46 -5.73 12.53
N GLU A 38 13.63 -6.19 13.00
CA GLU A 38 13.80 -7.20 14.07
C GLU A 38 13.45 -6.72 15.49
N GLN A 39 13.31 -5.41 15.72
CA GLN A 39 13.12 -4.85 17.06
C GLN A 39 11.79 -4.13 17.18
N CYS A 40 11.02 -4.54 18.19
CA CYS A 40 9.71 -4.02 18.52
C CYS A 40 9.82 -2.90 19.57
N TYR A 41 9.17 -1.76 19.32
CA TYR A 41 9.11 -0.64 20.25
C TYR A 41 7.66 -0.31 20.63
N ASN A 42 7.48 0.36 21.78
CA ASN A 42 6.19 0.89 22.22
C ASN A 42 5.77 2.09 21.34
N LEU A 43 4.46 2.34 21.20
CA LEU A 43 3.92 3.48 20.44
C LEU A 43 4.41 4.86 20.92
N SER A 44 4.78 4.94 22.20
CA SER A 44 5.31 6.16 22.81
C SER A 44 6.79 6.41 22.47
N ASP A 45 7.51 5.41 21.97
CA ASP A 45 8.92 5.52 21.61
C ASP A 45 9.04 6.06 20.17
N SER A 46 9.83 7.12 19.98
CA SER A 46 10.12 7.66 18.66
C SER A 46 10.74 6.63 17.73
N LYS A 47 11.49 5.66 18.27
CA LYS A 47 12.09 4.55 17.51
C LYS A 47 11.06 3.65 16.84
N ALA A 48 9.81 3.65 17.31
CA ALA A 48 8.72 2.91 16.66
C ALA A 48 8.41 3.44 15.25
N TYR A 49 8.76 4.70 14.97
CA TYR A 49 8.42 5.42 13.74
C TYR A 49 9.60 5.58 12.78
N GLU A 50 10.77 5.05 13.15
CA GLU A 50 12.02 5.17 12.38
C GLU A 50 12.57 3.79 11.96
N ALA A 51 13.00 3.67 10.71
CA ALA A 51 13.59 2.45 10.15
C ALA A 51 14.78 2.76 9.24
N LYS A 52 15.71 1.80 9.12
CA LYS A 52 16.74 1.84 8.08
C LYS A 52 16.22 1.12 6.84
N ILE A 53 16.00 1.85 5.75
CA ILE A 53 15.52 1.30 4.48
C ILE A 53 16.49 1.73 3.38
N LYS A 54 17.06 0.76 2.66
CA LYS A 54 18.10 1.00 1.64
C LYS A 54 19.31 1.81 2.17
N GLY A 55 19.66 1.61 3.43
CA GLY A 55 20.74 2.35 4.11
C GLY A 55 20.37 3.77 4.56
N LEU A 56 19.16 4.24 4.27
CA LEU A 56 18.67 5.58 4.63
C LEU A 56 17.79 5.52 5.88
N VAL A 57 17.73 6.63 6.63
CA VAL A 57 16.82 6.75 7.77
C VAL A 57 15.46 7.20 7.27
N TYR A 58 14.50 6.32 7.37
CA TYR A 58 13.10 6.54 7.01
C TYR A 58 12.29 6.80 8.27
N ILE A 59 11.56 7.91 8.30
CA ILE A 59 10.71 8.36 9.40
C ILE A 59 9.28 8.46 8.87
N SER A 60 8.30 7.92 9.60
CA SER A 60 6.89 7.99 9.21
C SER A 60 6.00 8.41 10.37
N ASP A 61 4.80 8.89 10.09
CA ASP A 61 3.75 9.02 11.09
C ASP A 61 2.97 7.72 11.36
N VAL A 62 3.35 6.62 10.71
CA VAL A 62 2.88 5.26 11.00
C VAL A 62 3.98 4.49 11.71
N GLY A 63 3.61 3.77 12.78
CA GLY A 63 4.53 2.89 13.50
C GLY A 63 5.05 1.79 12.58
N LEU A 64 6.36 1.79 12.32
CA LEU A 64 7.06 0.83 11.45
C LEU A 64 7.53 -0.38 12.24
N LYS A 65 7.94 -0.14 13.49
CA LYS A 65 8.50 -1.12 14.44
C LYS A 65 7.59 -1.39 15.62
N TYR A 66 6.31 -1.11 15.46
CA TYR A 66 5.36 -1.33 16.53
C TYR A 66 4.85 -2.78 16.48
N CYS A 67 5.02 -3.52 17.57
CA CYS A 67 4.60 -4.93 17.66
C CYS A 67 3.57 -5.19 18.75
N SER A 68 2.80 -4.19 19.19
CA SER A 68 1.65 -4.57 20.01
C SER A 68 0.79 -5.48 19.15
N ASN A 69 0.59 -6.68 19.66
CA ASN A 69 -0.31 -7.68 19.15
C ASN A 69 -1.73 -7.11 19.06
N LYS A 70 -1.98 -6.24 18.08
CA LYS A 70 -3.30 -5.96 17.50
C LYS A 70 -3.52 -6.75 16.20
N ARG A 71 -2.56 -7.62 15.86
CA ARG A 71 -2.83 -8.81 15.03
C ARG A 71 -3.47 -9.95 15.84
N THR A 72 -3.93 -9.68 17.06
CA THR A 72 -4.99 -10.50 17.64
C THR A 72 -6.20 -10.31 16.75
N ILE A 73 -6.42 -11.28 15.84
CA ILE A 73 -7.76 -11.62 15.40
C ILE A 73 -8.56 -11.66 16.69
N ASP A 74 -9.47 -10.70 16.88
CA ASP A 74 -10.48 -10.87 17.89
C ASP A 74 -11.33 -12.04 17.40
N LYS A 75 -10.93 -13.26 17.79
CA LYS A 75 -11.58 -14.52 17.39
C LYS A 75 -13.03 -14.57 17.90
N SER A 76 -13.44 -13.61 18.74
CA SER A 76 -14.81 -13.44 19.21
C SER A 76 -15.66 -12.50 18.35
N ILE A 77 -15.03 -11.72 17.44
CA ILE A 77 -15.73 -10.87 16.48
C ILE A 77 -15.87 -11.66 15.17
N SER A 78 -17.10 -11.77 14.70
CA SER A 78 -17.53 -12.37 13.43
C SER A 78 -16.52 -12.13 12.29
N LEU A 79 -16.26 -13.15 11.46
CA LEU A 79 -15.45 -13.02 10.24
C LEU A 79 -15.94 -11.84 9.38
N LYS A 80 -15.21 -10.73 9.43
CA LYS A 80 -15.54 -9.52 8.66
C LYS A 80 -15.28 -9.75 7.19
N LYS A 81 -16.28 -9.45 6.36
CA LYS A 81 -16.18 -9.45 4.90
C LYS A 81 -16.09 -8.02 4.41
N VAL A 82 -15.09 -7.74 3.59
CA VAL A 82 -14.84 -6.44 2.97
C VAL A 82 -14.90 -6.56 1.47
N TYR A 83 -15.61 -5.66 0.81
CA TYR A 83 -15.56 -5.47 -0.62
C TYR A 83 -14.82 -4.17 -0.95
N ILE A 84 -13.61 -4.29 -1.50
CA ILE A 84 -12.85 -3.14 -2.00
C ILE A 84 -13.45 -2.74 -3.36
N HIS A 85 -14.30 -1.73 -3.36
CA HIS A 85 -15.16 -1.40 -4.49
C HIS A 85 -14.51 -0.41 -5.47
N ARG A 86 -14.19 0.82 -5.03
CA ARG A 86 -13.57 1.82 -5.90
C ARG A 86 -12.40 2.50 -5.23
N ILE A 87 -11.25 2.43 -5.90
CA ILE A 87 -10.05 3.19 -5.53
C ILE A 87 -9.76 4.19 -6.66
N TYR A 88 -10.02 5.46 -6.41
CA TYR A 88 -9.72 6.54 -7.35
C TYR A 88 -8.24 6.89 -7.24
N ASP A 89 -7.57 6.92 -8.39
CA ASP A 89 -6.17 7.29 -8.48
C ASP A 89 -5.97 8.79 -8.25
N LEU A 90 -4.75 9.17 -7.90
CA LEU A 90 -4.39 10.58 -7.77
C LEU A 90 -4.39 11.26 -9.14
N ASN A 91 -4.83 12.52 -9.20
CA ASN A 91 -4.71 13.33 -10.42
C ASN A 91 -3.26 13.39 -10.90
N GLU A 92 -3.02 13.10 -12.18
CA GLU A 92 -1.69 13.10 -12.80
C GLU A 92 -0.91 14.41 -12.60
N ASN A 93 -1.61 15.54 -12.58
CA ASN A 93 -1.00 16.85 -12.36
C ASN A 93 -0.43 17.04 -10.96
N LEU A 94 -0.76 16.15 -10.01
CA LEU A 94 -0.27 16.14 -8.64
C LEU A 94 0.84 15.10 -8.42
N LYS A 95 1.09 14.20 -9.38
CA LYS A 95 2.10 13.13 -9.26
C LYS A 95 3.50 13.62 -9.58
N TYR A 96 4.03 14.51 -8.77
CA TYR A 96 5.41 14.97 -8.92
C TYR A 96 6.09 15.22 -7.59
N SER A 97 7.42 15.14 -7.60
CA SER A 97 8.28 15.60 -6.53
C SER A 97 9.08 16.82 -6.98
N LEU A 98 9.25 17.79 -6.09
CA LEU A 98 10.01 19.00 -6.33
C LEU A 98 11.46 18.87 -5.85
N SER A 99 12.42 19.39 -6.59
CA SER A 99 13.75 19.70 -6.08
C SER A 99 14.21 21.05 -6.61
N GLY A 100 14.31 22.04 -5.71
CA GLY A 100 14.40 23.43 -6.10
C GLY A 100 13.21 23.83 -7.00
N THR A 101 13.50 24.30 -8.21
CA THR A 101 12.49 24.68 -9.23
C THR A 101 12.12 23.53 -10.17
N LYS A 102 12.80 22.38 -10.09
CA LYS A 102 12.58 21.24 -10.99
C LYS A 102 11.46 20.35 -10.48
N LYS A 103 10.59 19.91 -11.40
CA LYS A 103 9.55 18.90 -11.17
C LYS A 103 10.02 17.55 -11.70
N TYR A 104 9.86 16.52 -10.89
CA TYR A 104 10.14 15.13 -11.24
C TYR A 104 8.85 14.35 -11.17
N TYR A 105 8.36 13.94 -12.34
CA TYR A 105 7.11 13.21 -12.46
C TYR A 105 7.25 11.80 -11.88
N ILE A 106 6.22 11.36 -11.16
CA ILE A 106 6.14 10.05 -10.55
C ILE A 106 5.11 9.24 -11.32
N ASN A 107 5.61 8.41 -12.25
CA ASN A 107 4.78 7.52 -13.04
C ASN A 107 4.40 6.26 -12.25
N GLU A 108 3.61 6.45 -11.20
CA GLU A 108 3.12 5.37 -10.34
C GLU A 108 1.60 5.41 -10.27
N ASN A 109 1.00 4.22 -10.20
CA ASN A 109 -0.45 4.06 -10.17
C ASN A 109 -0.90 3.89 -8.71
N PHE A 110 -1.30 4.98 -8.06
CA PHE A 110 -1.50 4.99 -6.60
C PHE A 110 -2.64 4.05 -6.22
N ASN A 111 -3.71 4.02 -7.02
CA ASN A 111 -4.85 3.15 -6.75
C ASN A 111 -4.47 1.66 -6.77
N TYR A 112 -3.61 1.24 -7.70
CA TYR A 112 -3.19 -0.14 -7.85
C TYR A 112 -2.36 -0.58 -6.67
N TYR A 113 -1.33 0.20 -6.30
CA TYR A 113 -0.50 -0.11 -5.14
C TYR A 113 -1.32 -0.12 -3.86
N PHE A 114 -2.21 0.86 -3.69
CA PHE A 114 -3.10 0.91 -2.53
C PHE A 114 -3.99 -0.32 -2.45
N TYR A 115 -4.63 -0.72 -3.55
CA TYR A 115 -5.48 -1.91 -3.59
C TYR A 115 -4.71 -3.16 -3.14
N VAL A 116 -3.53 -3.38 -3.71
CA VAL A 116 -2.72 -4.56 -3.39
C VAL A 116 -2.30 -4.55 -1.92
N PHE A 117 -1.76 -3.44 -1.44
CA PHE A 117 -1.32 -3.33 -0.05
C PHE A 117 -2.48 -3.45 0.93
N LEU A 118 -3.63 -2.81 0.66
CA LEU A 118 -4.80 -2.90 1.52
C LEU A 118 -5.31 -4.34 1.59
N LYS A 119 -5.40 -5.03 0.44
CA LYS A 119 -5.84 -6.44 0.40
C LYS A 119 -4.94 -7.32 1.26
N GLU A 120 -3.62 -7.18 1.13
CA GLU A 120 -2.65 -7.91 1.94
C GLU A 120 -2.79 -7.59 3.44
N GLU A 121 -2.90 -6.31 3.80
CA GLU A 121 -3.03 -5.87 5.20
C GLU A 121 -4.34 -6.35 5.85
N LEU A 122 -5.45 -6.37 5.10
CA LEU A 122 -6.73 -6.91 5.56
C LEU A 122 -6.66 -8.44 5.75
N GLN A 123 -6.09 -9.16 4.79
CA GLN A 123 -5.93 -10.61 4.87
C GLN A 123 -5.02 -11.02 6.04
N ASN A 124 -3.92 -10.28 6.27
CA ASN A 124 -3.03 -10.48 7.41
C ASN A 124 -3.72 -10.24 8.76
N ARG A 125 -4.84 -9.51 8.78
CA ARG A 125 -5.69 -9.27 9.96
C ARG A 125 -6.86 -10.26 10.06
N GLY A 126 -6.94 -11.27 9.18
CA GLY A 126 -8.01 -12.26 9.16
C GLY A 126 -9.33 -11.77 8.54
N ILE A 127 -9.31 -10.63 7.84
CA ILE A 127 -10.49 -10.06 7.17
C ILE A 127 -10.59 -10.66 5.76
N ILE A 128 -11.77 -11.18 5.41
CA ILE A 128 -12.02 -11.75 4.08
C ILE A 128 -12.31 -10.62 3.10
N VAL A 129 -11.50 -10.51 2.05
CA VAL A 129 -11.80 -9.63 0.92
C VAL A 129 -12.61 -10.41 -0.12
N VAL A 130 -13.85 -9.99 -0.33
CA VAL A 130 -14.77 -10.56 -1.33
C VAL A 130 -14.74 -9.75 -2.62
N GLU A 131 -15.07 -10.38 -3.75
CA GLU A 131 -15.07 -9.73 -5.07
C GLU A 131 -16.33 -8.92 -5.35
N ASN A 132 -17.41 -9.16 -4.61
CA ASN A 132 -18.66 -8.44 -4.69
C ASN A 132 -19.43 -8.57 -3.36
N ILE A 133 -20.53 -7.83 -3.23
CA ILE A 133 -21.33 -7.77 -1.99
C ILE A 133 -22.18 -9.06 -1.81
N SER A 134 -22.38 -9.86 -2.87
CA SER A 134 -23.16 -11.11 -2.87
C SER A 134 -24.45 -11.02 -2.03
N ASP A 135 -25.26 -9.99 -2.28
CA ASP A 135 -26.52 -9.67 -1.60
C ASP A 135 -26.48 -9.64 -0.05
N SER A 136 -25.29 -9.62 0.55
CA SER A 136 -25.13 -9.56 1.99
C SER A 136 -25.03 -8.11 2.44
N PRO A 137 -26.01 -7.59 3.20
CA PRO A 137 -26.01 -6.20 3.66
C PRO A 137 -24.90 -5.90 4.69
N TYR A 138 -24.22 -6.95 5.19
CA TYR A 138 -23.16 -6.89 6.18
C TYR A 138 -21.75 -6.89 5.59
N VAL A 139 -21.61 -6.94 4.26
CA VAL A 139 -20.31 -6.78 3.61
C VAL A 139 -19.94 -5.30 3.62
N LEU A 140 -18.83 -4.97 4.27
CA LEU A 140 -18.33 -3.60 4.34
C LEU A 140 -17.76 -3.20 2.98
N LYS A 141 -18.46 -2.29 2.31
CA LYS A 141 -18.00 -1.65 1.09
C LYS A 141 -16.95 -0.59 1.42
N VAL A 142 -15.81 -0.67 0.75
CA VAL A 142 -14.67 0.24 0.93
C VAL A 142 -14.39 0.97 -0.37
N ASP A 143 -14.47 2.30 -0.31
CA ASP A 143 -14.05 3.21 -1.37
C ASP A 143 -12.91 4.11 -0.85
N LEU A 144 -11.97 4.48 -1.71
CA LEU A 144 -10.91 5.45 -1.37
C LEU A 144 -10.60 6.38 -2.54
N SER A 145 -10.37 7.65 -2.26
CA SER A 145 -9.87 8.66 -3.21
C SER A 145 -8.55 9.25 -2.73
N PHE A 146 -7.54 9.28 -3.59
CA PHE A 146 -6.35 10.10 -3.39
C PHE A 146 -6.63 11.54 -3.80
N ASN A 147 -6.50 12.46 -2.85
CA ASN A 147 -6.92 13.85 -3.04
C ASN A 147 -5.74 14.78 -3.29
N ASP A 148 -4.60 14.53 -2.62
CA ASP A 148 -3.42 15.37 -2.74
C ASP A 148 -2.14 14.58 -2.47
N PHE A 149 -1.04 15.05 -3.07
CA PHE A 149 0.30 14.54 -2.85
C PHE A 149 1.29 15.70 -2.92
N TYR A 150 1.98 15.92 -1.81
CA TYR A 150 3.10 16.84 -1.74
C TYR A 150 4.38 16.04 -1.62
N SER A 151 5.37 16.30 -2.47
CA SER A 151 6.69 15.69 -2.34
C SER A 151 7.78 16.68 -2.72
N LYS A 152 8.81 16.76 -1.89
CA LYS A 152 9.98 17.60 -2.10
C LYS A 152 11.23 16.88 -1.63
N PHE A 153 12.32 16.98 -2.38
CA PHE A 153 13.63 16.51 -1.93
C PHE A 153 14.75 17.50 -2.26
N ASP A 154 15.81 17.41 -1.48
CA ASP A 154 17.07 18.11 -1.69
C ASP A 154 18.26 17.15 -1.50
N SER A 155 19.46 17.65 -1.24
CA SER A 155 20.65 16.84 -1.00
C SER A 155 20.61 16.05 0.32
N ASN A 156 19.70 16.41 1.22
CA ASN A 156 19.70 15.96 2.60
C ASN A 156 18.48 15.11 2.93
N SER A 157 17.32 15.37 2.33
CA SER A 157 16.14 14.55 2.59
C SER A 157 15.12 14.56 1.45
N LEU A 158 14.24 13.55 1.49
CA LEU A 158 12.98 13.51 0.77
C LEU A 158 11.86 13.61 1.81
N PHE A 159 10.97 14.58 1.64
CA PHE A 159 9.76 14.73 2.44
C PHE A 159 8.55 14.59 1.55
N SER A 160 7.60 13.75 1.98
CA SER A 160 6.38 13.51 1.22
C SER A 160 5.15 13.39 2.12
N ILE A 161 4.00 13.84 1.64
CA ILE A 161 2.69 13.76 2.28
C ILE A 161 1.69 13.25 1.25
N ILE A 162 0.89 12.25 1.61
CA ILE A 162 -0.32 11.85 0.87
C ILE A 162 -1.54 12.22 1.71
N ALA A 163 -2.55 12.80 1.06
CA ALA A 163 -3.89 12.95 1.60
C ALA A 163 -4.89 12.13 0.77
N SER A 164 -5.74 11.37 1.46
CA SER A 164 -6.79 10.56 0.87
C SER A 164 -8.06 10.61 1.70
N GLN A 165 -9.16 10.13 1.14
CA GLN A 165 -10.44 10.00 1.82
C GLN A 165 -10.94 8.57 1.67
N LEU A 166 -11.20 7.93 2.81
CA LEU A 166 -11.73 6.57 2.94
C LEU A 166 -13.22 6.63 3.24
N THR A 167 -14.04 5.95 2.44
CA THR A 167 -15.48 5.82 2.68
C THR A 167 -15.82 4.35 2.95
N LEU A 168 -16.53 4.12 4.04
CA LEU A 168 -16.89 2.81 4.58
C LEU A 168 -18.41 2.72 4.69
N LYS A 169 -19.00 1.74 4.03
CA LYS A 169 -20.46 1.60 3.96
C LYS A 169 -20.93 0.15 4.07
N ASP A 170 -21.87 -0.10 4.97
CA ASP A 170 -22.71 -1.31 5.04
C ASP A 170 -24.10 -0.91 5.59
N ILE A 171 -24.90 -1.87 6.06
CA ILE A 171 -26.22 -1.59 6.67
C ILE A 171 -26.14 -0.82 8.01
N ASN A 172 -25.02 -0.93 8.73
CA ASN A 172 -24.81 -0.35 10.06
C ASN A 172 -23.81 0.83 10.05
N THR A 173 -23.08 1.01 8.95
CA THR A 173 -21.95 1.92 8.83
C THR A 173 -22.12 2.81 7.61
N ASN A 174 -21.94 4.11 7.78
CA ASN A 174 -21.77 5.06 6.69
C ASN A 174 -20.81 6.15 7.17
N LYS A 175 -19.51 5.93 6.97
CA LYS A 175 -18.44 6.79 7.49
C LYS A 175 -17.52 7.25 6.37
N THR A 176 -17.13 8.51 6.42
CA THR A 176 -16.09 9.09 5.57
C THR A 176 -14.99 9.66 6.45
N ILE A 177 -13.76 9.24 6.21
CA ILE A 177 -12.59 9.52 7.05
C ILE A 177 -11.48 10.06 6.16
N ASN A 178 -10.95 11.22 6.50
CA ASN A 178 -9.77 11.76 5.83
C ASN A 178 -8.51 11.11 6.42
N ILE A 179 -7.66 10.56 5.57
CA ILE A 179 -6.40 9.94 5.94
C ILE A 179 -5.28 10.83 5.41
N LYS A 180 -4.38 11.26 6.30
CA LYS A 180 -3.16 11.97 5.93
C LYS A 180 -1.98 11.16 6.44
N THR A 181 -0.97 10.96 5.60
CA THR A 181 0.23 10.19 5.94
C THR A 181 1.45 10.93 5.44
N ARG A 182 2.51 10.95 6.24
CA ARG A 182 3.76 11.64 5.91
C ARG A 182 4.96 10.71 6.07
N GLN A 183 6.00 11.02 5.32
CA GLN A 183 7.32 10.42 5.47
C GLN A 183 8.42 11.46 5.35
N GLU A 184 9.55 11.14 5.95
CA GLU A 184 10.83 11.80 5.71
C GLU A 184 11.90 10.72 5.51
N VAL A 185 12.70 10.85 4.45
CA VAL A 185 13.82 9.95 4.14
C VAL A 185 15.09 10.78 4.22
N LYS A 186 15.81 10.66 5.32
CA LYS A 186 17.07 11.38 5.54
C LYS A 186 18.21 10.73 4.78
N GLY A 187 19.06 11.58 4.22
CA GLY A 187 20.13 11.19 3.30
C GLY A 187 19.61 10.78 1.93
N PHE A 188 18.42 11.21 1.50
CA PHE A 188 17.92 10.88 0.17
C PHE A 188 18.73 11.60 -0.92
N TYR A 189 19.30 10.83 -1.85
CA TYR A 189 20.07 11.36 -2.98
C TYR A 189 19.77 10.68 -4.32
N LYS A 190 19.26 9.44 -4.29
CA LYS A 190 18.99 8.65 -5.50
C LYS A 190 17.60 8.92 -6.03
N ILE A 191 17.50 9.75 -7.05
CA ILE A 191 16.21 10.06 -7.65
C ILE A 191 15.45 8.84 -8.19
N ASN A 192 16.18 7.82 -8.65
CA ASN A 192 15.61 6.56 -9.11
C ASN A 192 14.89 5.77 -8.01
N ASP A 193 15.09 6.15 -6.74
CA ASP A 193 14.41 5.56 -5.59
C ASP A 193 13.12 6.29 -5.22
N LEU A 194 12.80 7.45 -5.86
CA LEU A 194 11.53 8.17 -5.64
C LEU A 194 10.31 7.24 -5.75
N PRO A 195 10.15 6.40 -6.80
CA PRO A 195 8.98 5.54 -6.91
C PRO A 195 8.84 4.55 -5.76
N PHE A 196 9.96 4.01 -5.28
CA PHE A 196 9.97 3.08 -4.16
C PHE A 196 9.49 3.75 -2.86
N PHE A 197 9.98 4.96 -2.57
CA PHE A 197 9.53 5.70 -1.39
C PHE A 197 8.09 6.23 -1.54
N THR A 198 7.61 6.51 -2.74
CA THR A 198 6.18 6.78 -2.97
C THR A 198 5.32 5.55 -2.68
N GLN A 199 5.72 4.37 -3.16
CA GLN A 199 5.01 3.12 -2.88
C GLN A 199 5.02 2.77 -1.39
N LEU A 200 6.12 3.00 -0.68
CA LEU A 200 6.16 2.87 0.78
C LEU A 200 5.12 3.78 1.46
N LEU A 201 5.02 5.04 1.04
CA LEU A 201 4.02 5.97 1.59
C LEU A 201 2.59 5.48 1.32
N ILE A 202 2.31 4.99 0.11
CA ILE A 202 1.00 4.41 -0.24
C ILE A 202 0.70 3.19 0.65
N LYS A 203 1.70 2.33 0.91
CA LYS A 203 1.55 1.21 1.84
C LYS A 203 1.21 1.67 3.26
N GLN A 204 1.78 2.78 3.73
CA GLN A 204 1.42 3.35 5.03
C GLN A 204 -0.03 3.85 5.07
N VAL A 205 -0.54 4.44 3.97
CA VAL A 205 -1.97 4.79 3.84
C VAL A 205 -2.83 3.53 3.92
N ALA A 206 -2.46 2.45 3.22
CA ALA A 206 -3.16 1.17 3.28
C ALA A 206 -3.18 0.56 4.68
N ASN A 207 -2.06 0.63 5.41
CA ASN A 207 -1.96 0.16 6.78
C ASN A 207 -2.92 0.92 7.72
N LYS A 208 -2.95 2.26 7.64
CA LYS A 208 -3.91 3.08 8.40
C LYS A 208 -5.36 2.73 8.05
N SER A 209 -5.67 2.54 6.76
CA SER A 209 -7.01 2.12 6.33
C SER A 209 -7.38 0.75 6.89
N ALA A 210 -6.46 -0.22 6.89
CA ALA A 210 -6.68 -1.54 7.45
C ALA A 210 -6.93 -1.48 8.97
N ASP A 211 -6.19 -0.64 9.70
CA ASP A 211 -6.41 -0.43 11.14
C ASP A 211 -7.80 0.13 11.42
N ILE A 212 -8.23 1.16 10.67
CA ILE A 212 -9.58 1.73 10.77
C ILE A 212 -10.64 0.65 10.52
N ILE A 213 -10.54 -0.10 9.42
CA ILE A 213 -11.49 -1.15 9.05
C ILE A 213 -11.53 -2.26 10.11
N SER A 214 -10.37 -2.65 10.63
CA SER A 214 -10.28 -3.69 11.66
C SER A 214 -10.93 -3.28 12.99
N SER A 215 -10.95 -1.98 13.28
CA SER A 215 -11.51 -1.41 14.53
C SER A 215 -13.01 -1.17 14.53
N LEU A 216 -13.68 -1.25 13.37
CA LEU A 216 -15.14 -1.09 13.25
C LEU A 216 -15.91 -2.23 13.91
#